data_AF-A0ABD2U1K8-F1
#
_entry.id   AF-A0ABD2U1K8-F1
#
_cell.length_a   1.000
_cell.length_b   1.000
_cell.length_c   1.000
_cell.angle_alpha   90.00
_cell.angle_beta   90.00
_cell.angle_gamma   90.00
#
_symmetry.space_group_name_H-M   'P 1'
#
loop_
_entity.id
_entity.type
_entity.pdbx_description
1 polymer ?
#
loop_
_entity_poly.entity_id
_entity_poly.type
_entity_poly.pdbx_seq_one_letter_code
_entity_poly.pdbx_strand_id
1 'polypeptide(L)'
;MSMASTKNLVPSHFSFLNSNPKFTFPKTQSFSLYSNPFCITCSKKVKRRGKLRYPSEKKKLKQQQEAQVDVENKFEGIWRLSKLSVSVHKDPGKDFLGVSDALLQEIAKVLEFPVASMLPQEAFKVVRKSFDARKLQKEQKFVYTVDVDVHKLLNLEPRTWEFISELEPKVGLIEHLPQDRTSGDIMSIVHACIKSGQDATTSEHGDRNLCNGSHTNASHRKPKVAVVGSGPAGLFASLVLAEFGADVTLMERGEAVEKRGRDIGALVVRRILQEESNFCFGEVISRFTYFLQRYLERREASY
;
A
#
# COMPACT_ATOMS: atom_id res chain seq x y z
N MET A 1 -86.22 -13.55 6.09
CA MET A 1 -85.58 -12.55 5.20
C MET A 1 -84.23 -13.15 4.79
N SER A 2 -84.08 -13.90 3.68
CA SER A 2 -84.14 -13.47 2.26
C SER A 2 -83.24 -12.23 2.06
N MET A 3 -82.13 -12.21 1.31
CA MET A 3 -81.67 -13.04 0.19
C MET A 3 -80.13 -13.18 0.15
N ALA A 4 -79.69 -14.26 -0.47
CA ALA A 4 -78.36 -14.43 -1.05
C ALA A 4 -78.18 -13.59 -2.32
N SER A 5 -76.94 -13.20 -2.64
CA SER A 5 -76.50 -13.10 -4.04
C SER A 5 -74.97 -13.16 -4.15
N THR A 6 -74.51 -14.29 -4.66
CA THR A 6 -73.16 -14.54 -5.21
C THR A 6 -72.95 -13.78 -6.52
N LYS A 7 -71.78 -13.14 -6.70
CA LYS A 7 -71.14 -12.98 -8.02
C LYS A 7 -69.62 -13.10 -7.90
N ASN A 8 -69.10 -14.18 -8.49
CA ASN A 8 -67.72 -14.30 -8.96
C ASN A 8 -67.51 -13.39 -10.19
N LEU A 9 -66.29 -12.87 -10.38
CA LEU A 9 -65.45 -13.05 -11.59
C LEU A 9 -64.41 -11.92 -11.80
N VAL A 10 -63.14 -12.35 -11.79
CA VAL A 10 -61.97 -11.91 -12.59
C VAL A 10 -61.29 -10.56 -12.25
N PRO A 11 -59.93 -10.51 -12.19
CA PRO A 11 -59.18 -9.33 -11.77
C PRO A 11 -59.05 -8.34 -12.93
N SER A 12 -59.28 -7.07 -12.64
CA SER A 12 -58.88 -5.97 -13.53
C SER A 12 -57.35 -5.87 -13.57
N HIS A 13 -56.81 -6.15 -14.75
CA HIS A 13 -55.46 -5.78 -15.15
C HIS A 13 -55.23 -4.29 -14.89
N PHE A 14 -54.54 -3.94 -13.79
CA PHE A 14 -53.85 -2.66 -13.68
C PHE A 14 -52.45 -2.85 -14.23
N SER A 15 -52.32 -2.58 -15.53
CA SER A 15 -51.04 -2.33 -16.19
C SER A 15 -50.42 -1.09 -15.56
N PHE A 16 -49.51 -1.28 -14.60
CA PHE A 16 -48.58 -0.22 -14.22
C PHE A 16 -47.71 0.09 -15.43
N LEU A 17 -47.91 1.29 -15.97
CA LEU A 17 -47.05 1.92 -16.96
C LEU A 17 -45.62 1.91 -16.43
N ASN A 18 -44.83 0.98 -16.95
CA ASN A 18 -43.40 0.93 -16.78
C ASN A 18 -42.79 2.06 -17.64
N SER A 19 -42.85 3.30 -17.15
CA SER A 19 -42.12 4.41 -17.74
C SER A 19 -40.65 4.32 -17.34
N ASN A 20 -39.92 3.42 -18.01
CA ASN A 20 -38.47 3.57 -18.13
C ASN A 20 -38.19 4.98 -18.68
N PRO A 21 -37.48 5.87 -17.97
CA PRO A 21 -36.87 6.99 -18.66
C PRO A 21 -35.82 6.36 -19.57
N LYS A 22 -36.16 6.23 -20.85
CA LYS A 22 -35.19 5.91 -21.90
C LYS A 22 -34.14 7.00 -21.79
N PHE A 23 -32.99 6.67 -21.19
CA PHE A 23 -31.77 7.43 -21.40
C PHE A 23 -31.49 7.34 -22.91
N THR A 24 -31.95 8.34 -23.65
CA THR A 24 -31.52 8.58 -25.01
C THR A 24 -30.05 8.94 -24.93
N PHE A 25 -29.18 7.95 -25.15
CA PHE A 25 -27.81 8.22 -25.55
C PHE A 25 -27.87 9.17 -26.75
N PRO A 26 -27.22 10.35 -26.70
CA PRO A 26 -27.12 11.19 -27.88
C PRO A 26 -26.52 10.35 -28.99
N LYS A 27 -27.16 10.35 -30.17
CA LYS A 27 -26.65 9.71 -31.38
C LYS A 27 -25.18 10.05 -31.52
N THR A 28 -24.35 9.01 -31.58
CA THR A 28 -22.93 9.07 -31.86
C THR A 28 -22.73 9.91 -33.12
N GLN A 29 -22.33 11.16 -32.97
CA GLN A 29 -21.57 11.82 -34.02
C GLN A 29 -20.29 11.01 -34.16
N SER A 30 -20.05 10.51 -35.37
CA SER A 30 -18.82 9.80 -35.72
C SER A 30 -17.64 10.76 -35.56
N PHE A 31 -17.08 10.82 -34.36
CA PHE A 31 -15.80 11.46 -34.15
C PHE A 31 -14.74 10.60 -34.84
N SER A 32 -14.02 11.23 -35.76
CA SER A 32 -12.92 10.63 -36.50
C SER A 32 -11.95 9.94 -35.55
N LEU A 33 -11.68 8.68 -35.84
CA LEU A 33 -10.67 7.84 -35.21
C LEU A 33 -9.28 8.46 -35.35
N TYR A 34 -8.86 9.37 -34.46
CA TYR A 34 -7.44 9.66 -34.20
C TYR A 34 -7.26 10.31 -32.83
N SER A 35 -7.01 9.49 -31.82
CA SER A 35 -5.81 9.59 -30.99
C SER A 35 -5.68 8.24 -30.29
N ASN A 36 -4.52 7.59 -30.45
CA ASN A 36 -4.26 6.31 -29.80
C ASN A 36 -4.57 6.46 -28.30
N PRO A 37 -5.36 5.57 -27.68
CA PRO A 37 -5.44 5.55 -26.23
C PRO A 37 -4.02 5.38 -25.73
N PHE A 38 -3.53 6.33 -24.92
CA PHE A 38 -2.26 6.19 -24.22
C PHE A 38 -2.44 5.02 -23.25
N CYS A 39 -2.19 3.81 -23.75
CA CYS A 39 -2.07 2.63 -22.94
C CYS A 39 -0.80 2.83 -22.12
N ILE A 40 -0.96 3.17 -20.85
CA ILE A 40 0.14 3.12 -19.91
C ILE A 40 0.57 1.65 -19.88
N THR A 41 1.62 1.32 -20.60
CA THR A 41 2.24 0.00 -20.55
C THR A 41 2.71 -0.18 -19.13
N CYS A 42 1.97 -1.01 -18.37
CA CYS A 42 2.35 -1.43 -17.04
C CYS A 42 3.83 -1.81 -17.10
N SER A 43 4.67 -1.12 -16.30
CA SER A 43 6.11 -1.37 -16.26
C SER A 43 6.35 -2.87 -16.20
N LYS A 44 7.16 -3.37 -17.16
CA LYS A 44 7.43 -4.77 -17.48
C LYS A 44 6.95 -5.72 -16.38
N LYS A 45 5.87 -6.49 -16.63
CA LYS A 45 5.34 -7.54 -15.75
C LYS A 45 6.45 -8.10 -14.86
N VAL A 46 6.45 -7.75 -13.56
CA VAL A 46 7.21 -8.51 -12.58
C VAL A 46 6.60 -9.90 -12.62
N LYS A 47 7.27 -10.83 -13.31
CA LYS A 47 6.84 -12.23 -13.39
C LYS A 47 6.68 -12.70 -11.95
N ARG A 48 5.44 -12.95 -11.51
CA ARG A 48 5.15 -13.63 -10.25
C ARG A 48 5.83 -14.99 -10.31
N ARG A 49 7.03 -15.10 -9.76
CA ARG A 49 7.72 -16.38 -9.57
C ARG A 49 7.10 -17.05 -8.34
N GLY A 50 5.91 -17.59 -8.53
CA GLY A 50 5.24 -18.42 -7.52
C GLY A 50 6.03 -19.70 -7.25
N LYS A 51 6.30 -19.94 -5.96
CA LYS A 51 6.54 -21.20 -5.24
C LYS A 51 7.36 -22.36 -5.83
N LEU A 52 8.13 -22.21 -6.91
CA LEU A 52 9.17 -23.16 -7.30
C LEU A 52 10.40 -22.39 -7.81
N ARG A 53 11.28 -21.97 -6.91
CA ARG A 53 12.66 -21.59 -7.28
C ARG A 53 13.48 -22.87 -7.34
N TYR A 54 14.11 -23.15 -8.48
CA TYR A 54 15.01 -24.29 -8.63
C TYR A 54 16.18 -24.20 -7.63
N PRO A 55 16.71 -25.32 -7.12
CA PRO A 55 17.86 -25.33 -6.19
C PRO A 55 19.07 -24.52 -6.69
N SER A 56 19.30 -24.51 -8.01
CA SER A 56 20.35 -23.74 -8.68
C SER A 56 20.09 -22.22 -8.66
N GLU A 57 18.85 -21.77 -8.82
CA GLU A 57 18.47 -20.35 -8.70
C GLU A 57 18.59 -19.87 -7.25
N LYS A 58 18.25 -20.72 -6.28
CA LYS A 58 18.46 -20.44 -4.86
C LYS A 58 19.95 -20.29 -4.53
N LYS A 59 20.80 -21.15 -5.11
CA LYS A 59 22.26 -21.08 -4.94
C LYS A 59 22.87 -19.83 -5.60
N LYS A 60 22.43 -19.47 -6.81
CA LYS A 60 22.85 -18.22 -7.48
C LYS A 60 22.46 -16.96 -6.71
N LEU A 61 21.23 -16.90 -6.18
CA LEU A 61 20.80 -15.77 -5.36
C LEU A 61 21.56 -15.69 -4.03
N LYS A 62 21.88 -16.85 -3.43
CA LYS A 62 22.71 -16.92 -2.22
C LYS A 62 24.11 -16.40 -2.51
N GLN A 63 24.73 -16.80 -3.63
CA GLN A 63 26.02 -16.25 -4.10
C GLN A 63 25.95 -14.75 -4.44
N GLN A 64 24.84 -14.27 -5.01
CA GLN A 64 24.65 -12.83 -5.28
C GLN A 64 24.40 -12.00 -4.02
N GLN A 65 23.85 -12.60 -2.96
CA GLN A 65 23.70 -11.96 -1.65
C GLN A 65 24.94 -12.10 -0.77
N GLU A 66 25.72 -13.17 -0.95
CA GLU A 66 27.02 -13.42 -0.30
C GLU A 66 28.17 -12.70 -1.00
N ALA A 67 27.94 -12.10 -2.18
CA ALA A 67 28.86 -11.12 -2.75
C ALA A 67 28.90 -9.94 -1.78
N GLN A 68 29.96 -9.93 -0.99
CA GLN A 68 30.31 -8.97 0.05
C GLN A 68 29.95 -7.56 -0.42
N VAL A 69 28.83 -7.02 0.09
CA VAL A 69 28.50 -5.61 -0.07
C VAL A 69 29.47 -4.89 0.85
N ASP A 70 30.58 -4.45 0.27
CA ASP A 70 31.50 -3.57 0.99
C ASP A 70 30.74 -2.28 1.29
N VAL A 71 30.56 -2.00 2.57
CA VAL A 71 29.76 -0.85 3.01
C VAL A 71 30.70 0.34 3.11
N GLU A 72 30.68 1.21 2.10
CA GLU A 72 31.55 2.39 2.05
C GLU A 72 31.26 3.38 3.20
N ASN A 73 29.98 3.60 3.56
CA ASN A 73 29.55 4.50 4.63
C ASN A 73 28.69 3.78 5.69
N LYS A 74 29.32 3.17 6.70
CA LYS A 74 28.62 2.46 7.80
C LYS A 74 27.79 3.37 8.72
N PHE A 75 28.14 4.65 8.77
CA PHE A 75 27.53 5.65 9.64
C PHE A 75 26.32 6.37 9.02
N GLU A 76 26.04 6.10 7.76
CA GLU A 76 24.93 6.69 7.03
C GLU A 76 23.85 5.61 6.78
N GLY A 77 22.59 6.01 6.89
CA GLY A 77 21.45 5.14 6.62
C GLY A 77 21.00 4.29 7.82
N ILE A 78 20.45 3.12 7.51
CA ILE A 78 19.76 2.25 8.48
C ILE A 78 20.42 0.88 8.51
N TRP A 79 20.66 0.35 9.72
CA TRP A 79 20.98 -1.06 9.90
C TRP A 79 19.74 -1.87 10.26
N ARG A 80 19.46 -2.94 9.52
CA ARG A 80 18.37 -3.86 9.81
C ARG A 80 18.89 -5.10 10.51
N LEU A 81 18.45 -5.27 11.77
CA LEU A 81 18.73 -6.43 12.59
C LEU A 81 17.55 -7.41 12.50
N SER A 82 17.83 -8.65 12.14
CA SER A 82 16.84 -9.71 11.92
C SER A 82 17.08 -10.91 12.81
N LYS A 83 16.00 -11.66 13.06
CA LYS A 83 16.00 -12.89 13.87
C LYS A 83 16.33 -12.65 15.36
N LEU A 84 16.05 -11.46 15.87
CA LEU A 84 16.14 -11.16 17.30
C LEU A 84 15.05 -11.94 18.04
N SER A 85 15.45 -12.89 18.89
CA SER A 85 14.51 -13.82 19.51
C SER A 85 14.28 -13.49 20.99
N VAL A 86 13.06 -13.09 21.32
CA VAL A 86 12.64 -12.75 22.68
C VAL A 86 11.72 -13.84 23.22
N SER A 87 11.98 -14.32 24.44
CA SER A 87 11.12 -15.29 25.11
C SER A 87 9.75 -14.68 25.40
N VAL A 88 8.68 -15.47 25.22
CA VAL A 88 7.29 -15.01 25.40
C VAL A 88 7.04 -14.46 26.80
N HIS A 89 7.69 -15.00 27.83
CA HIS A 89 7.51 -14.54 29.21
C HIS A 89 8.13 -13.16 29.48
N LYS A 90 9.08 -12.72 28.66
CA LYS A 90 9.75 -11.42 28.79
C LYS A 90 9.18 -10.38 27.83
N ASP A 91 8.30 -10.79 26.93
CA ASP A 91 7.73 -9.94 25.90
C ASP A 91 6.42 -9.29 26.40
N PRO A 92 6.19 -8.00 26.13
CA PRO A 92 4.94 -7.32 26.53
C PRO A 92 3.69 -7.83 25.78
N GLY A 93 3.84 -8.74 24.82
CA GLY A 93 2.73 -9.40 24.15
C GLY A 93 2.41 -8.82 22.77
N LYS A 94 1.41 -9.42 22.11
CA LYS A 94 1.11 -9.18 20.69
C LYS A 94 0.81 -7.72 20.36
N ASP A 95 0.11 -7.02 21.23
CA ASP A 95 -0.45 -5.69 20.94
C ASP A 95 0.56 -4.56 21.17
N PHE A 96 1.71 -4.87 21.77
CA PHE A 96 2.80 -3.92 21.93
C PHE A 96 3.68 -3.88 20.66
N LEU A 97 3.76 -2.68 20.06
CA LEU A 97 4.50 -2.41 18.83
C LEU A 97 5.80 -1.61 19.06
N GLY A 98 6.07 -1.20 20.30
CA GLY A 98 7.28 -0.46 20.66
C GLY A 98 8.50 -1.36 20.86
N VAL A 99 9.57 -0.76 21.40
CA VAL A 99 10.80 -1.47 21.74
C VAL A 99 10.75 -1.81 23.24
N SER A 100 10.79 -3.10 23.57
CA SER A 100 10.78 -3.57 24.96
C SER A 100 12.19 -3.73 25.51
N ASP A 101 12.35 -3.74 26.83
CA ASP A 101 13.67 -3.97 27.47
C ASP A 101 14.28 -5.31 27.09
N ALA A 102 13.45 -6.35 26.96
CA ALA A 102 13.89 -7.67 26.51
C ALA A 102 14.36 -7.65 25.04
N LEU A 103 13.76 -6.81 24.20
CA LEU A 103 14.22 -6.61 22.83
C LEU A 103 15.52 -5.80 22.79
N LEU A 104 15.65 -4.75 23.61
CA LEU A 104 16.91 -4.01 23.77
C LEU A 104 18.06 -4.92 24.20
N GLN A 105 17.81 -5.88 25.08
CA GLN A 105 18.81 -6.87 25.47
C GLN A 105 19.30 -7.72 24.29
N GLU A 106 18.39 -8.13 23.40
CA GLU A 106 18.78 -8.87 22.19
C GLU A 106 19.50 -7.97 21.17
N ILE A 107 19.10 -6.71 21.04
CA ILE A 107 19.77 -5.72 20.19
C ILE A 107 21.20 -5.47 20.70
N ALA A 108 21.37 -5.24 22.00
CA ALA A 108 22.67 -5.01 22.62
C ALA A 108 23.63 -6.18 22.38
N LYS A 109 23.14 -7.43 22.43
CA LYS A 109 23.94 -8.61 22.08
C LYS A 109 24.41 -8.61 20.63
N VAL A 110 23.55 -8.19 19.69
CA VAL A 110 23.90 -8.16 18.27
C VAL A 110 24.86 -7.02 17.92
N LEU A 111 24.73 -5.88 18.60
CA LEU A 111 25.65 -4.76 18.50
C LEU A 111 26.90 -4.92 19.37
N GLU A 112 27.00 -6.00 20.16
CA GLU A 112 28.06 -6.23 21.15
C GLU A 112 28.19 -5.08 22.18
N PHE A 113 27.09 -4.36 22.42
CA PHE A 113 27.02 -3.25 23.37
C PHE A 113 26.83 -3.75 24.81
N PRO A 114 27.60 -3.24 25.81
CA PRO A 114 27.66 -3.84 27.14
C PRO A 114 26.40 -3.68 27.98
N VAL A 115 25.66 -2.57 27.84
CA VAL A 115 24.55 -2.23 28.75
C VAL A 115 23.30 -1.87 27.95
N ALA A 116 22.39 -2.84 27.78
CA ALA A 116 21.17 -2.65 26.99
C ALA A 116 20.28 -1.47 27.42
N SER A 117 20.26 -1.12 28.72
CA SER A 117 19.45 -0.01 29.24
C SER A 117 19.96 1.38 28.86
N MET A 118 21.20 1.49 28.37
CA MET A 118 21.77 2.75 27.90
C MET A 118 21.46 3.01 26.41
N LEU A 119 20.86 2.03 25.72
CA LEU A 119 20.46 2.21 24.33
C LEU A 119 19.15 3.02 24.23
N PRO A 120 19.12 4.11 23.45
CA PRO A 120 17.93 4.93 23.29
C PRO A 120 16.88 4.21 22.46
N GLN A 121 15.69 3.98 23.02
CA GLN A 121 14.59 3.27 22.34
C GLN A 121 14.14 3.97 21.06
N GLU A 122 14.28 5.30 20.99
CA GLU A 122 13.87 6.16 19.89
C GLU A 122 14.69 5.94 18.62
N ALA A 123 15.90 5.39 18.75
CA ALA A 123 16.76 5.05 17.61
C ALA A 123 16.36 3.74 16.92
N PHE A 124 15.46 2.96 17.54
CA PHE A 124 15.07 1.64 17.06
C PHE A 124 13.61 1.63 16.61
N LYS A 125 13.36 1.06 15.43
CA LYS A 125 12.01 0.89 14.87
C LYS A 125 11.72 -0.58 14.61
N VAL A 126 10.69 -1.11 15.25
CA VAL A 126 10.22 -2.47 14.96
C VAL A 126 9.56 -2.49 13.58
N VAL A 127 10.18 -3.19 12.63
CA VAL A 127 9.64 -3.40 11.27
C VAL A 127 8.69 -4.58 11.24
N ARG A 128 9.05 -5.62 11.97
CA ARG A 128 8.27 -6.86 12.01
C ARG A 128 8.40 -7.51 13.38
N LYS A 129 7.26 -7.94 13.90
CA LYS A 129 7.15 -8.87 15.01
C LYS A 129 6.43 -10.12 14.52
N SER A 130 6.98 -11.29 14.81
CA SER A 130 6.38 -12.58 14.47
C SER A 130 6.48 -13.53 15.64
N PHE A 131 5.65 -14.56 15.66
CA PHE A 131 5.61 -15.53 16.75
C PHE A 131 6.00 -16.90 16.20
N ASP A 132 6.98 -17.54 16.83
CA ASP A 132 7.41 -18.90 16.49
C ASP A 132 6.61 -19.91 17.31
N ALA A 133 5.62 -20.54 16.67
CA ALA A 133 4.69 -21.49 17.28
C ALA A 133 5.07 -22.97 17.03
N ARG A 134 6.34 -23.27 16.72
CA ARG A 134 6.76 -24.63 16.37
C ARG A 134 6.69 -25.56 17.59
N LYS A 135 5.87 -26.63 17.51
CA LYS A 135 5.69 -27.64 18.56
C LYS A 135 6.98 -28.35 19.04
N LEU A 136 8.01 -28.39 18.20
CA LEU A 136 9.30 -29.04 18.49
C LEU A 136 10.24 -28.17 19.34
N GLN A 137 10.00 -26.87 19.44
CA GLN A 137 10.81 -26.01 20.29
C GLN A 137 10.34 -26.09 21.73
N LYS A 138 11.27 -26.19 22.68
CA LYS A 138 10.97 -26.21 24.13
C LYS A 138 10.35 -24.90 24.62
N GLU A 139 10.65 -23.78 23.94
CA GLU A 139 10.17 -22.45 24.34
C GLU A 139 9.63 -21.70 23.12
N GLN A 140 8.43 -21.16 23.26
CA GLN A 140 7.83 -20.25 22.28
C GLN A 140 8.53 -18.89 22.36
N LYS A 141 8.74 -18.24 21.21
CA LYS A 141 9.51 -16.98 21.11
C LYS A 141 8.86 -16.02 20.14
N PHE A 142 8.96 -14.72 20.43
CA PHE A 142 8.76 -13.69 19.43
C PHE A 142 10.06 -13.44 18.67
N VAL A 143 9.94 -13.34 17.35
CA VAL A 143 11.05 -13.06 16.45
C VAL A 143 10.83 -11.70 15.82
N TYR A 144 11.81 -10.82 16.03
CA TYR A 144 11.79 -9.43 15.62
C TYR A 144 12.72 -9.15 14.43
N THR A 145 12.32 -8.15 13.65
CA THR A 145 13.17 -7.40 12.73
C THR A 145 13.07 -5.93 13.12
N VAL A 146 14.22 -5.32 13.37
CA VAL A 146 14.35 -3.94 13.88
C VAL A 146 15.26 -3.16 12.95
N ASP A 147 14.84 -1.94 12.63
CA ASP A 147 15.66 -0.95 11.94
C ASP A 147 16.32 -0.05 12.98
N VAL A 148 17.62 0.20 12.79
CA VAL A 148 18.45 1.08 13.62
C VAL A 148 18.77 2.31 12.79
N ASP A 149 18.28 3.46 13.23
CA ASP A 149 18.65 4.75 12.66
C ASP A 149 19.98 5.20 13.26
N VAL A 150 21.06 5.09 12.47
CA VAL A 150 22.42 5.33 12.96
C VAL A 150 22.63 6.77 13.38
N HIS A 151 22.07 7.72 12.63
CA HIS A 151 22.20 9.13 12.92
C HIS A 151 21.50 9.46 14.24
N LYS A 152 20.28 8.96 14.47
CA LYS A 152 19.59 9.14 15.77
C LYS A 152 20.34 8.44 16.90
N LEU A 153 20.84 7.23 16.67
CA LEU A 153 21.58 6.46 17.67
C LEU A 153 22.84 7.20 18.15
N LEU A 154 23.66 7.68 17.21
CA LEU A 154 24.91 8.39 17.52
C LEU A 154 24.67 9.75 18.17
N ASN A 155 23.59 10.45 17.79
CA ASN A 155 23.24 11.73 18.41
C ASN A 155 22.79 11.58 19.87
N LEU A 156 22.09 10.50 20.19
CA LEU A 156 21.57 10.24 21.53
C LEU A 156 22.60 9.55 22.43
N GLU A 157 23.33 8.56 21.89
CA GLU A 157 24.37 7.83 22.62
C GLU A 157 25.65 7.71 21.77
N PRO A 158 26.55 8.72 21.81
CA PRO A 158 27.76 8.76 20.97
C PRO A 158 28.73 7.59 21.18
N ARG A 159 28.67 6.93 22.35
CA ARG A 159 29.52 5.76 22.67
C ARG A 159 29.24 4.56 21.77
N THR A 160 28.08 4.53 21.11
CA THR A 160 27.74 3.47 20.15
C THR A 160 28.60 3.50 18.89
N TRP A 161 29.39 4.56 18.67
CA TRP A 161 30.27 4.73 17.52
C TRP A 161 31.20 3.54 17.27
N GLU A 162 31.89 3.06 18.29
CA GLU A 162 32.87 1.96 18.18
C GLU A 162 32.18 0.69 17.68
N PHE A 163 31.03 0.36 18.28
CA PHE A 163 30.24 -0.82 17.95
C PHE A 163 29.65 -0.77 16.53
N ILE A 164 29.23 0.41 16.06
CA ILE A 164 28.76 0.58 14.68
C ILE A 164 29.92 0.49 13.68
N SER A 165 31.11 0.95 14.05
CA SER A 165 32.31 0.85 13.21
C SER A 165 32.70 -0.61 12.97
N GLU A 166 32.59 -1.44 14.01
CA GLU A 166 32.87 -2.87 13.99
C GLU A 166 31.75 -3.71 13.36
N LEU A 167 30.56 -3.13 13.17
CA LEU A 167 29.41 -3.85 12.62
C LEU A 167 29.67 -4.24 11.16
N GLU A 168 29.39 -5.51 10.85
CA GLU A 168 29.57 -6.09 9.52
C GLU A 168 28.25 -6.69 8.98
N PRO A 169 27.97 -6.53 7.67
CA PRO A 169 26.81 -7.17 7.05
C PRO A 169 26.88 -8.69 7.15
N LYS A 170 25.80 -9.31 7.64
CA LYS A 170 25.65 -10.77 7.76
C LYS A 170 24.32 -11.16 7.13
N VAL A 171 24.36 -11.84 5.98
CA VAL A 171 23.16 -12.13 5.16
C VAL A 171 22.00 -12.72 5.99
N GLY A 172 20.87 -12.01 6.01
CA GLY A 172 19.66 -12.40 6.73
C GLY A 172 19.75 -12.34 8.26
N LEU A 173 20.75 -11.66 8.81
CA LEU A 173 20.89 -11.30 10.23
C LEU A 173 21.10 -9.80 10.38
N ILE A 174 22.07 -9.23 9.67
CA ILE A 174 22.46 -7.83 9.73
C ILE A 174 22.57 -7.32 8.29
N GLU A 175 21.75 -6.37 7.92
CA GLU A 175 21.73 -5.78 6.58
C GLU A 175 21.92 -4.26 6.70
N HIS A 176 22.84 -3.69 5.93
CA HIS A 176 23.01 -2.23 5.84
C HIS A 176 22.20 -1.68 4.67
N LEU A 177 21.41 -0.63 4.94
CA LEU A 177 20.63 0.10 3.95
C LEU A 177 21.17 1.55 3.91
N PRO A 178 22.10 1.88 2.99
CA PRO A 178 22.78 3.17 2.95
C PRO A 178 21.84 4.34 2.60
N GLN A 179 20.77 4.06 1.86
CA GLN A 179 19.69 5.03 1.68
C GLN A 179 18.67 4.83 2.80
N ASP A 180 18.25 5.93 3.43
CA ASP A 180 17.00 5.99 4.18
C ASP A 180 15.87 5.68 3.20
N ARG A 181 15.65 4.40 2.95
CA ARG A 181 14.36 3.90 2.52
C ARG A 181 13.47 4.12 3.73
N THR A 182 13.07 5.38 3.91
CA THR A 182 11.96 5.81 4.75
C THR A 182 10.91 4.77 4.52
N SER A 183 10.78 3.86 5.49
CA SER A 183 10.15 2.55 5.36
C SER A 183 9.05 2.52 4.31
N GLY A 184 9.40 2.17 3.07
CA GLY A 184 8.57 2.21 1.86
C GLY A 184 7.19 2.87 1.95
N ASP A 185 7.11 4.17 2.25
CA ASP A 185 5.85 4.86 1.98
C ASP A 185 5.72 5.00 0.46
N ILE A 186 4.63 4.45 -0.07
CA ILE A 186 4.29 4.55 -1.48
C ILE A 186 4.30 6.02 -1.91
N MET A 187 3.92 6.93 -1.01
CA MET A 187 3.89 8.36 -1.26
C MET A 187 5.29 8.95 -1.45
N SER A 188 6.26 8.59 -0.61
CA SER A 188 7.66 9.03 -0.78
C SER A 188 8.25 8.52 -2.09
N ILE A 189 7.92 7.29 -2.51
CA ILE A 189 8.33 6.74 -3.81
C ILE A 189 7.72 7.54 -4.95
N VAL A 190 6.41 7.84 -4.86
CA VAL A 190 5.69 8.65 -5.85
C VAL A 190 6.32 10.05 -5.96
N HIS A 191 6.60 10.72 -4.84
CA HIS A 191 7.23 12.03 -4.84
C HIS A 191 8.66 12.02 -5.42
N ALA A 192 9.45 10.99 -5.12
CA ALA A 192 10.78 10.82 -5.73
C ALA A 192 10.68 10.68 -7.25
N CYS A 193 9.72 9.91 -7.75
CA CYS A 193 9.45 9.80 -9.19
C CYS A 193 9.02 11.14 -9.81
N ILE A 194 8.13 11.89 -9.15
CA ILE A 194 7.71 13.23 -9.60
C ILE A 194 8.93 14.17 -9.70
N LYS A 195 9.78 14.21 -8.67
CA LYS A 195 10.98 15.06 -8.63
C LYS A 195 11.96 14.70 -9.76
N SER A 196 12.23 13.41 -9.96
CA SER A 196 13.11 12.95 -11.04
C SER A 196 12.59 13.26 -12.45
N GLY A 197 11.26 13.32 -12.63
CA GLY A 197 10.65 13.70 -13.91
C GLY A 197 10.69 15.21 -14.21
N GLN A 198 10.80 16.05 -13.18
CA GLN A 198 10.94 17.50 -13.32
C GLN A 198 12.40 17.91 -13.57
N ASP A 199 13.37 17.30 -12.86
CA ASP A 199 14.80 17.59 -13.03
C ASP A 199 15.34 17.17 -14.42
N ALA A 200 14.69 16.21 -15.10
CA ALA A 200 15.03 15.83 -16.47
C ALA A 200 14.66 16.90 -17.52
N THR A 201 13.85 17.91 -17.16
CA THR A 201 13.50 19.02 -18.07
C THR A 201 14.45 20.22 -17.99
N THR A 202 15.44 20.20 -17.09
CA THR A 202 16.40 21.31 -16.89
C THR A 202 17.86 20.96 -17.18
N SER A 203 18.17 19.74 -17.64
CA SER A 203 19.53 19.35 -18.03
C SER A 203 19.67 19.27 -19.55
N GLU A 204 20.20 20.34 -20.15
CA GLU A 204 20.74 20.31 -21.51
C GLU A 204 22.11 19.61 -21.52
N HIS A 205 22.22 18.42 -22.12
CA HIS A 205 23.25 18.06 -23.12
C HIS A 205 23.18 16.57 -23.53
N GLY A 206 22.93 16.32 -24.83
CA GLY A 206 23.58 15.23 -25.58
C GLY A 206 22.83 13.90 -25.82
N ASP A 207 22.01 13.88 -26.88
CA ASP A 207 21.93 12.80 -27.90
C ASP A 207 21.37 11.39 -27.56
N ARG A 208 20.07 11.17 -27.87
CA ARG A 208 19.56 10.46 -29.08
C ARG A 208 18.11 9.95 -28.93
N ASN A 209 17.23 10.61 -29.69
CA ASN A 209 16.04 10.08 -30.38
C ASN A 209 15.03 9.18 -29.64
N LEU A 210 13.84 9.73 -29.36
CA LEU A 210 12.58 9.22 -29.91
C LEU A 210 11.50 10.34 -29.93
N CYS A 211 10.87 10.51 -31.10
CA CYS A 211 9.69 11.33 -31.46
C CYS A 211 9.71 12.86 -31.30
N ASN A 212 10.15 13.55 -32.37
CA ASN A 212 9.70 14.89 -32.74
C ASN A 212 8.25 14.85 -33.24
N GLY A 213 7.36 15.53 -32.51
CA GLY A 213 6.04 15.97 -32.99
C GLY A 213 5.84 17.40 -32.50
N SER A 214 5.94 18.36 -33.41
CA SER A 214 5.71 19.79 -33.14
C SER A 214 4.24 20.05 -32.86
N HIS A 215 3.88 20.39 -31.62
CA HIS A 215 2.59 20.99 -31.28
C HIS A 215 2.75 22.02 -30.14
N THR A 216 2.81 23.28 -30.55
CA THR A 216 2.19 24.48 -29.95
C THR A 216 1.69 24.40 -28.50
N ASN A 217 2.22 25.27 -27.63
CA ASN A 217 1.63 25.81 -26.38
C ASN A 217 0.27 25.20 -25.96
N ALA A 218 0.30 24.00 -25.38
CA ALA A 218 -0.87 23.42 -24.76
C ALA A 218 -0.92 23.88 -23.31
N SER A 219 -1.94 24.67 -22.96
CA SER A 219 -2.39 24.81 -21.58
C SER A 219 -2.40 23.41 -20.95
N HIS A 220 -1.53 23.14 -19.97
CA HIS A 220 -1.38 21.80 -19.39
C HIS A 220 -2.66 21.43 -18.63
N ARG A 221 -3.66 20.92 -19.36
CA ARG A 221 -4.89 20.41 -18.75
C ARG A 221 -4.54 19.14 -17.99
N LYS A 222 -4.94 19.09 -16.72
CA LYS A 222 -4.76 17.91 -15.86
C LYS A 222 -5.37 16.68 -16.57
N PRO A 223 -4.65 15.54 -16.64
CA PRO A 223 -5.19 14.34 -17.26
C PRO A 223 -6.40 13.88 -16.46
N LYS A 224 -7.54 13.68 -17.13
CA LYS A 224 -8.78 13.20 -16.50
C LYS A 224 -8.82 11.69 -16.50
N VAL A 225 -8.96 11.08 -15.33
CA VAL A 225 -8.92 9.63 -15.15
C VAL A 225 -10.15 9.16 -14.37
N ALA A 226 -10.90 8.21 -14.91
CA ALA A 226 -11.96 7.53 -14.18
C ALA A 226 -11.43 6.22 -13.58
N VAL A 227 -11.66 6.02 -12.28
CA VAL A 227 -11.35 4.78 -11.57
C VAL A 227 -12.67 4.12 -11.17
N VAL A 228 -12.85 2.86 -11.56
CA VAL A 228 -14.07 2.09 -11.27
C VAL A 228 -13.76 1.05 -10.19
N GLY A 229 -14.48 1.13 -9.08
CA GLY A 229 -14.35 0.32 -7.88
C GLY A 229 -13.66 1.07 -6.74
N SER A 230 -14.33 1.26 -5.60
CA SER A 230 -13.75 1.84 -4.36
C SER A 230 -13.17 0.79 -3.41
N GLY A 231 -12.80 -0.37 -3.94
CA GLY A 231 -11.98 -1.35 -3.23
C GLY A 231 -10.55 -0.83 -2.99
N PRO A 232 -9.70 -1.60 -2.27
CA PRO A 232 -8.34 -1.16 -1.97
C PRO A 232 -7.54 -0.77 -3.21
N ALA A 233 -7.64 -1.55 -4.29
CA ALA A 233 -6.93 -1.27 -5.53
C ALA A 233 -7.34 0.08 -6.17
N GLY A 234 -8.64 0.37 -6.25
CA GLY A 234 -9.14 1.61 -6.84
C GLY A 234 -8.86 2.82 -5.95
N LEU A 235 -9.01 2.69 -4.64
CA LEU A 235 -8.64 3.75 -3.69
C LEU A 235 -7.16 4.12 -3.77
N PHE A 236 -6.26 3.13 -3.81
CA PHE A 236 -4.83 3.38 -3.98
C PHE A 236 -4.50 3.96 -5.36
N ALA A 237 -5.13 3.46 -6.43
CA ALA A 237 -4.93 4.00 -7.77
C ALA A 237 -5.34 5.48 -7.83
N SER A 238 -6.50 5.82 -7.29
CA SER A 238 -6.99 7.20 -7.24
C SER A 238 -6.08 8.12 -6.43
N LEU A 239 -5.61 7.67 -5.26
CA LEU A 239 -4.67 8.43 -4.45
C LEU A 239 -3.37 8.72 -5.22
N VAL A 240 -2.77 7.68 -5.81
CA VAL A 240 -1.51 7.82 -6.54
C VAL A 240 -1.69 8.73 -7.76
N LEU A 241 -2.74 8.53 -8.57
CA LEU A 241 -3.03 9.37 -9.73
C LEU A 241 -3.25 10.84 -9.34
N ALA A 242 -3.96 11.09 -8.24
CA ALA A 242 -4.17 12.45 -7.72
C ALA A 242 -2.86 13.09 -7.24
N GLU A 243 -1.95 12.32 -6.65
CA GLU A 243 -0.60 12.83 -6.31
C GLU A 243 0.22 13.20 -7.53
N PHE A 244 0.07 12.46 -8.63
CA PHE A 244 0.67 12.80 -9.93
C PHE A 244 -0.03 13.98 -10.63
N GLY A 245 -1.04 14.60 -10.02
CA GLY A 245 -1.73 15.78 -10.54
C GLY A 245 -2.84 15.47 -11.55
N ALA A 246 -3.27 14.21 -11.66
CA ALA A 246 -4.44 13.84 -12.44
C ALA A 246 -5.74 14.31 -11.76
N ASP A 247 -6.73 14.63 -12.58
CA ASP A 247 -8.11 14.87 -12.16
C ASP A 247 -8.82 13.50 -12.14
N VAL A 248 -9.04 12.95 -10.94
CA VAL A 248 -9.52 11.57 -10.77
C VAL A 248 -10.97 11.53 -10.32
N THR A 249 -11.81 10.84 -11.10
CA THR A 249 -13.18 10.51 -10.71
C THR A 249 -13.26 9.05 -10.27
N LEU A 250 -13.54 8.79 -8.99
CA LEU A 250 -13.73 7.45 -8.45
C LEU A 250 -15.23 7.08 -8.46
N MET A 251 -15.58 5.92 -8.99
CA MET A 251 -16.94 5.42 -9.08
C MET A 251 -17.05 4.06 -8.40
N GLU A 252 -18.08 3.83 -7.59
CA GLU A 252 -18.41 2.54 -6.99
C GLU A 252 -19.86 2.20 -7.31
N ARG A 253 -20.13 0.93 -7.63
CA ARG A 253 -21.50 0.48 -7.94
C ARG A 253 -22.34 0.25 -6.69
N GLY A 254 -21.71 -0.21 -5.62
CA GLY A 254 -22.42 -0.51 -4.39
C GLY A 254 -22.54 0.68 -3.44
N GLU A 255 -23.11 0.39 -2.28
CA GLU A 255 -23.51 1.41 -1.32
C GLU A 255 -22.37 1.85 -0.40
N ALA A 256 -22.55 3.01 0.23
CA ALA A 256 -21.66 3.51 1.28
C ALA A 256 -21.55 2.55 2.46
N VAL A 257 -20.40 2.53 3.14
CA VAL A 257 -20.08 1.52 4.19
C VAL A 257 -21.18 1.35 5.23
N GLU A 258 -21.79 2.43 5.70
CA GLU A 258 -22.84 2.40 6.71
C GLU A 258 -24.11 1.69 6.23
N LYS A 259 -24.51 1.93 4.97
CA LYS A 259 -25.69 1.30 4.37
C LYS A 259 -25.37 -0.15 3.97
N ARG A 260 -24.19 -0.38 3.41
CA ARG A 260 -23.67 -1.72 3.11
C ARG A 260 -23.63 -2.63 4.34
N GLY A 261 -23.23 -2.10 5.50
CA GLY A 261 -23.23 -2.85 6.76
C GLY A 261 -24.63 -3.34 7.15
N ARG A 262 -25.67 -2.51 6.92
CA ARG A 262 -27.08 -2.91 7.16
C ARG A 262 -27.55 -3.97 6.17
N ASP A 263 -27.20 -3.83 4.90
CA ASP A 263 -27.58 -4.80 3.85
C ASP A 263 -26.91 -6.16 4.07
N ILE A 264 -25.63 -6.16 4.47
CA ILE A 264 -24.92 -7.38 4.89
C ILE A 264 -25.58 -7.98 6.14
N GLY A 265 -25.97 -7.16 7.11
CA GLY A 265 -26.70 -7.64 8.30
C GLY A 265 -28.03 -8.30 7.93
N ALA A 266 -28.80 -7.70 7.02
CA ALA A 266 -30.05 -8.25 6.51
C ALA A 266 -29.83 -9.57 5.75
N LEU A 267 -28.74 -9.68 4.99
CA LEU A 267 -28.36 -10.92 4.33
C LEU A 267 -28.00 -12.02 5.35
N VAL A 268 -27.23 -11.70 6.39
CA VAL A 268 -26.79 -12.66 7.39
C VAL A 268 -27.95 -13.15 8.27
N VAL A 269 -28.84 -12.25 8.70
CA VAL A 269 -29.91 -12.57 9.66
C VAL A 269 -31.20 -13.00 8.95
N ARG A 270 -31.59 -12.28 7.89
CA ARG A 270 -32.90 -12.44 7.23
C ARG A 270 -32.81 -13.14 5.87
N ARG A 271 -31.60 -13.49 5.42
CA ARG A 271 -31.33 -14.10 4.09
C ARG A 271 -31.82 -13.25 2.92
N ILE A 272 -31.91 -11.93 3.12
CA ILE A 272 -32.29 -10.97 2.08
C ILE A 272 -31.02 -10.47 1.41
N LEU A 273 -30.85 -10.81 0.13
CA LEU A 273 -29.71 -10.35 -0.68
C LEU A 273 -30.06 -9.05 -1.40
N GLN A 274 -29.20 -8.05 -1.24
CA GLN A 274 -29.17 -6.88 -2.12
C GLN A 274 -28.05 -7.09 -3.16
N GLU A 275 -28.40 -7.12 -4.44
CA GLU A 275 -27.48 -7.47 -5.52
C GLU A 275 -26.36 -6.44 -5.70
N GLU A 276 -26.65 -5.17 -5.44
CA GLU A 276 -25.69 -4.06 -5.54
C GLU A 276 -24.96 -3.77 -4.21
N SER A 277 -25.38 -4.37 -3.09
CA SER A 277 -24.85 -4.05 -1.75
C SER A 277 -24.67 -5.33 -0.94
N ASN A 278 -23.48 -5.93 -1.03
CA ASN A 278 -23.20 -7.23 -0.44
C ASN A 278 -21.70 -7.41 -0.11
N PHE A 279 -21.27 -8.64 0.15
CA PHE A 279 -19.87 -8.94 0.45
C PHE A 279 -18.91 -8.57 -0.69
N CYS A 280 -19.37 -8.57 -1.94
CA CYS A 280 -18.56 -8.27 -3.11
C CYS A 280 -18.60 -6.79 -3.51
N PHE A 281 -19.73 -6.11 -3.32
CA PHE A 281 -19.96 -4.75 -3.82
C PHE A 281 -20.24 -3.72 -2.72
N GLY A 282 -19.77 -2.49 -2.96
CA GLY A 282 -19.90 -1.36 -2.05
C GLY A 282 -18.58 -0.96 -1.40
N GLU A 283 -18.61 0.17 -0.73
CA GLU A 283 -17.42 0.77 -0.12
C GLU A 283 -16.82 -0.14 0.96
N VAL A 284 -15.50 -0.09 1.09
CA VAL A 284 -14.77 -0.97 2.03
C VAL A 284 -14.35 -0.25 3.30
N ILE A 285 -14.03 1.05 3.23
CA ILE A 285 -13.49 1.82 4.37
C ILE A 285 -14.04 3.26 4.36
N SER A 286 -15.00 3.54 5.25
CA SER A 286 -15.69 4.84 5.37
C SER A 286 -14.72 6.00 5.64
N ARG A 287 -13.74 5.76 6.53
CA ARG A 287 -12.79 6.80 6.93
C ARG A 287 -11.78 7.15 5.83
N PHE A 288 -11.44 6.19 4.97
CA PHE A 288 -10.45 6.40 3.92
C PHE A 288 -11.10 7.02 2.67
N THR A 289 -12.33 6.62 2.32
CA THR A 289 -13.10 7.26 1.25
C THR A 289 -13.34 8.74 1.59
N TYR A 290 -13.73 9.07 2.83
CA TYR A 290 -13.88 10.45 3.27
C TYR A 290 -12.55 11.23 3.28
N PHE A 291 -11.46 10.61 3.73
CA PHE A 291 -10.13 11.24 3.66
C PHE A 291 -9.74 11.56 2.21
N LEU A 292 -9.89 10.59 1.30
CA LEU A 292 -9.53 10.76 -0.10
C LEU A 292 -10.42 11.81 -0.78
N GLN A 293 -11.72 11.80 -0.51
CA GLN A 293 -12.64 12.82 -1.00
C GLN A 293 -12.21 14.22 -0.53
N ARG A 294 -11.98 14.39 0.78
CA ARG A 294 -11.54 15.67 1.34
C ARG A 294 -10.16 16.10 0.84
N TYR A 295 -9.28 15.14 0.57
CA TYR A 295 -7.97 15.37 -0.02
C TYR A 295 -8.09 15.91 -1.45
N LEU A 296 -8.95 15.29 -2.27
CA LEU A 296 -9.25 15.75 -3.64
C LEU A 296 -9.89 17.15 -3.63
N GLU A 297 -10.89 17.38 -2.77
CA GLU A 297 -11.58 18.69 -2.63
C GLU A 297 -10.61 19.81 -2.21
N ARG A 298 -9.69 19.55 -1.27
CA ARG A 298 -8.67 20.55 -0.86
C ARG A 298 -7.68 20.90 -1.98
N ARG A 299 -7.36 19.94 -2.85
CA ARG A 299 -6.49 20.16 -4.01
C ARG A 299 -7.19 20.94 -5.12
N GLU A 300 -8.52 20.82 -5.26
CA GLU A 300 -9.30 21.70 -6.13
C GLU A 300 -9.32 23.15 -5.60
N ALA A 301 -9.34 23.35 -4.28
CA ALA A 301 -9.39 24.67 -3.66
C ALA A 301 -8.03 25.39 -3.50
N SER A 302 -6.90 24.69 -3.72
CA SER A 302 -5.55 25.25 -3.55
C SER A 302 -4.93 25.80 -4.85
N TYR A 303 -5.75 26.03 -5.88
CA TYR A 303 -5.36 26.64 -7.16
C TYR A 303 -6.26 27.82 -7.51
#